data_AF-A0A1D2M8M3-F1
#
_entry.id   AF-A0A1D2M8M3-F1
#
_cell.length_a   1.000
_cell.length_b   1.000
_cell.length_c   1.000
_cell.angle_alpha   90.00
_cell.angle_beta   90.00
_cell.angle_gamma   90.00
#
_symmetry.space_group_name_H-M   'P 1'
#
loop_
_entity.id
_entity.type
_entity.pdbx_description
1 polymer ?
#
loop_
_entity_poly.entity_id
_entity_poly.type
_entity_poly.pdbx_seq_one_letter_code
_entity_poly.pdbx_strand_id
1 'polypeptide(L)'
;MIWLIPFSKAVLTGVAFLLIGLLYIRKYKRNTRYPPGPISLPLLGSVLQISRDPLRVLQKWAEKYGPIYSIKMGTEDTIVINDPKLVTELFSNPNSVGRPPNPILQLFGCGSGILQANGHIWEAQRRFTLRKLRDVGALKTSIERFLMEEATYLNNFLEKNVGKKISGTRFFNLPVVNALWRTVAGERYDLGSGVKPEILKSTEDLIEAANATVLSGLFFAPFLRHVAPSYFGWTKYVNCIDNFFGLTSKAIETHGRKLDSNNPRDFIDHYLIEMQKAKDPSSTFFKESGEKNLHAVVADLFFAGSETSSSTLSFATLYLTQNMEVQQKAQKELDTVVSSGCQVSLADKQSLPYTEAVMLETLRLSSIVTLGVPRQMLADTEFHGYFLPKGVTVISNVYAIHHDSNIWGDDVNNFRPERFLSEDRAQKLNALMPFSAGKRKCIGESLAKDTIFLFIANILQKFNIDPDPDCPVVDIKPLSGLPYTEAIVLETLRLSSIIAIGVPHRMLVDTVFHGHFLPKDVIIIFNLHAIHHDPKIGGQDANSFRPERFLSEDETRVISNEALVPFSTGRRQCIGDSLAKDTMFLFVASILQKFSILQDPETPVFNVETTFGMVVQPKPFNFVVKLRNGVNG
;
A
#
# COMPACT_ATOMS: atom_id res chain seq x y z
N MET A 1 -8.94 -51.04 -13.44
CA MET A 1 -7.53 -51.23 -13.86
C MET A 1 -6.78 -49.90 -13.76
N ILE A 2 -6.74 -49.29 -12.57
CA ILE A 2 -6.07 -48.00 -12.31
C ILE A 2 -5.45 -48.10 -10.92
N TRP A 3 -4.32 -48.79 -10.74
CA TRP A 3 -3.46 -48.70 -9.55
C TRP A 3 -2.18 -49.49 -9.82
N LEU A 4 -1.30 -48.99 -10.68
CA LEU A 4 0.10 -49.43 -10.76
C LEU A 4 0.89 -48.30 -11.43
N ILE A 5 1.07 -47.20 -10.69
CA ILE A 5 2.24 -46.35 -10.97
C ILE A 5 3.44 -47.25 -10.62
N PRO A 6 4.33 -47.61 -11.57
CA PRO A 6 5.43 -48.51 -11.29
C PRO A 6 6.25 -47.92 -10.15
N PHE A 7 6.52 -48.71 -9.11
CA PHE A 7 7.22 -48.33 -7.88
C PHE A 7 8.49 -47.48 -8.17
N SER A 8 9.15 -47.73 -9.30
CA SER A 8 10.28 -46.95 -9.81
C SER A 8 9.97 -45.47 -10.08
N LYS A 9 8.79 -45.12 -10.62
CA LYS A 9 8.38 -43.72 -10.87
C LYS A 9 8.07 -42.96 -9.57
N ALA A 10 7.49 -43.63 -8.58
CA ALA A 10 7.22 -43.05 -7.26
C ALA A 10 8.53 -42.80 -6.48
N VAL A 11 9.49 -43.74 -6.56
CA VAL A 11 10.82 -43.57 -5.96
C VAL A 11 11.61 -42.48 -6.67
N LEU A 12 11.61 -42.43 -8.00
CA LEU A 12 12.27 -41.38 -8.78
C LEU A 12 11.69 -39.99 -8.50
N THR A 13 10.37 -39.86 -8.37
CA THR A 13 9.74 -38.59 -7.98
C THR A 13 10.10 -38.21 -6.54
N GLY A 14 10.08 -39.15 -5.60
CA GLY A 14 10.51 -38.91 -4.22
C GLY A 14 11.98 -38.44 -4.12
N VAL A 15 12.88 -39.09 -4.85
CA VAL A 15 14.30 -38.68 -4.93
C VAL A 15 14.46 -37.32 -5.60
N ALA A 16 13.69 -37.03 -6.66
CA ALA A 16 13.70 -35.71 -7.30
C ALA A 16 13.21 -34.61 -6.34
N PHE A 17 12.11 -34.82 -5.61
CA PHE A 17 11.63 -33.86 -4.60
C PHE A 17 12.64 -33.68 -3.45
N LEU A 18 13.30 -34.75 -3.02
CA LEU A 18 14.33 -34.70 -1.98
C LEU A 18 15.59 -33.97 -2.46
N LEU A 19 16.02 -34.20 -3.70
CA LEU A 19 17.14 -33.47 -4.33
C LEU A 19 16.79 -32.00 -4.57
N ILE A 20 15.58 -31.70 -5.04
CA ILE A 20 15.08 -30.32 -5.16
C ILE A 20 15.03 -29.67 -3.77
N GLY A 21 14.55 -30.38 -2.75
CA GLY A 21 14.55 -29.92 -1.36
C GLY A 21 15.95 -29.66 -0.82
N LEU A 22 16.91 -30.56 -1.06
CA LEU A 22 18.30 -30.42 -0.64
C LEU A 22 19.03 -29.30 -1.41
N LEU A 23 18.83 -29.18 -2.72
CA LEU A 23 19.35 -28.08 -3.54
C LEU A 23 18.73 -26.75 -3.12
N TYR A 24 17.45 -26.73 -2.79
CA TYR A 24 16.77 -25.57 -2.23
C TYR A 24 17.37 -25.19 -0.88
N ILE A 25 17.50 -26.12 0.08
CA ILE A 25 18.14 -25.88 1.39
C ILE A 25 19.59 -25.41 1.25
N ARG A 26 20.35 -25.98 0.32
CA ARG A 26 21.76 -25.59 0.06
C ARG A 26 21.86 -24.21 -0.57
N LYS A 27 20.92 -23.83 -1.45
CA LYS A 27 20.75 -22.47 -1.96
C LYS A 27 20.22 -21.50 -0.88
N TYR A 28 19.50 -22.02 0.12
CA TYR A 28 18.92 -21.26 1.23
C TYR A 28 19.86 -21.03 2.41
N LYS A 29 21.11 -21.52 2.37
CA LYS A 29 22.15 -21.10 3.32
C LYS A 29 22.45 -19.62 3.09
N ARG A 30 21.61 -18.76 3.66
CA ARG A 30 21.80 -17.32 3.72
C ARG A 30 23.06 -17.04 4.53
N ASN A 31 23.77 -15.99 4.14
CA ASN A 31 24.85 -15.42 4.96
C ASN A 31 24.31 -15.24 6.39
N THR A 32 25.06 -15.61 7.42
CA THR A 32 24.63 -15.45 8.82
C THR A 32 24.35 -13.99 9.17
N ARG A 33 24.93 -13.06 8.41
CA ARG A 33 24.70 -11.61 8.49
C ARG A 33 23.57 -11.11 7.57
N TYR A 34 22.79 -11.98 6.96
CA TYR A 34 21.64 -11.55 6.15
C TYR A 34 20.48 -11.10 7.06
N PRO A 35 19.68 -10.08 6.70
CA PRO A 35 18.58 -9.64 7.53
C PRO A 35 17.60 -10.76 7.89
N PRO A 36 17.11 -10.82 9.15
CA PRO A 36 16.15 -11.82 9.60
C PRO A 36 14.83 -11.69 8.82
N GLY A 37 13.99 -12.73 8.84
CA GLY A 37 12.72 -12.68 8.11
C GLY A 37 11.86 -13.92 8.29
N PRO A 38 10.60 -13.90 7.82
CA PRO A 38 9.73 -15.07 7.86
C PRO A 38 10.27 -16.22 7.02
N ILE A 39 9.90 -17.43 7.41
CA ILE A 39 10.14 -18.62 6.60
C ILE A 39 9.30 -18.50 5.33
N SER A 40 9.97 -18.52 4.18
CA SER A 40 9.35 -18.40 2.88
C SER A 40 9.04 -19.77 2.29
N LEU A 41 7.93 -19.86 1.56
CA LEU A 41 7.57 -21.05 0.80
C LEU A 41 8.44 -21.16 -0.47
N PRO A 42 8.74 -22.39 -0.94
CA PRO A 42 9.35 -22.57 -2.25
C PRO A 42 8.53 -21.91 -3.36
N LEU A 43 9.20 -21.21 -4.27
CA LEU A 43 8.65 -20.49 -5.43
C LEU A 43 7.72 -19.31 -5.14
N LEU A 44 6.83 -19.41 -4.15
CA LEU A 44 5.86 -18.36 -3.79
C LEU A 44 6.41 -17.34 -2.78
N GLY A 45 7.49 -17.68 -2.09
CA GLY A 45 8.10 -16.79 -1.12
C GLY A 45 7.16 -16.54 0.07
N SER A 46 6.96 -15.27 0.38
CA SER A 46 6.09 -14.73 1.42
C SER A 46 4.76 -14.20 0.87
N VAL A 47 4.48 -14.35 -0.43
CA VAL A 47 3.29 -13.75 -1.10
C VAL A 47 1.98 -14.20 -0.44
N LEU A 48 1.84 -15.49 -0.10
CA LEU A 48 0.63 -16.00 0.56
C LEU A 48 0.44 -15.46 1.98
N GLN A 49 1.53 -15.09 2.67
CA GLN A 49 1.47 -14.53 4.02
C GLN A 49 1.03 -13.05 4.01
N ILE A 50 1.19 -12.37 2.88
CA ILE A 50 0.96 -10.92 2.70
C ILE A 50 -0.44 -10.64 2.09
N SER A 51 -1.06 -11.61 1.43
CA SER A 51 -2.15 -11.40 0.46
C SER A 51 -3.44 -10.76 0.99
N ARG A 52 -3.74 -10.84 2.29
CA ARG A 52 -5.00 -10.31 2.87
C ARG A 52 -4.89 -8.86 3.35
N ASP A 53 -3.84 -8.57 4.10
CA ASP A 53 -3.59 -7.25 4.68
C ASP A 53 -2.08 -6.98 4.64
N PRO A 54 -1.57 -6.57 3.46
CA PRO A 54 -0.14 -6.46 3.22
C PRO A 54 0.50 -5.43 4.16
N LEU A 55 -0.19 -4.33 4.45
CA LEU A 55 0.35 -3.25 5.25
C LEU A 55 0.52 -3.68 6.71
N ARG A 56 -0.50 -4.30 7.30
CA ARG A 56 -0.43 -4.77 8.69
C ARG A 56 0.52 -5.94 8.87
N VAL A 57 0.59 -6.87 7.91
CA VAL A 57 1.55 -7.99 7.96
C VAL A 57 2.98 -7.47 7.97
N LEU A 58 3.29 -6.50 7.11
CA LEU A 58 4.62 -5.88 7.07
C LEU A 58 4.92 -5.10 8.36
N GLN A 59 3.93 -4.41 8.94
CA GLN A 59 4.09 -3.76 10.25
C GLN A 59 4.36 -4.77 11.38
N LYS A 60 3.60 -5.86 11.48
CA LYS A 60 3.84 -6.94 12.47
C LYS A 60 5.22 -7.59 12.30
N TRP A 61 5.72 -7.68 11.07
CA TRP A 61 7.07 -8.17 10.81
C TRP A 61 8.16 -7.18 11.21
N ALA A 62 7.91 -5.87 11.12
CA ALA A 62 8.81 -4.87 11.66
C ALA A 62 8.95 -5.01 13.19
N GLU A 63 7.84 -5.21 13.91
CA GLU A 63 7.83 -5.46 15.36
C GLU A 63 8.59 -6.75 15.71
N LYS A 64 8.39 -7.81 14.93
CA LYS A 64 8.97 -9.14 15.21
C LYS A 64 10.44 -9.27 14.84
N TYR A 65 10.85 -8.76 13.68
CA TYR A 65 12.18 -8.95 13.12
C TYR A 65 13.08 -7.72 13.25
N GLY A 66 12.53 -6.59 13.70
CA GLY A 66 13.24 -5.34 13.86
C GLY A 66 13.15 -4.41 12.64
N PRO A 67 13.89 -3.29 12.67
CA PRO A 67 13.74 -2.20 11.69
C PRO A 67 14.21 -2.57 10.28
N ILE A 68 15.05 -3.60 10.14
CA ILE A 68 15.51 -4.16 8.86
C ILE A 68 15.22 -5.66 8.84
N TYR A 69 14.39 -6.11 7.90
CA TYR A 69 14.11 -7.53 7.72
C TYR A 69 14.03 -7.90 6.24
N SER A 70 14.13 -9.21 5.94
CA SER A 70 14.03 -9.75 4.59
C SER A 70 12.70 -10.47 4.38
N ILE A 71 12.18 -10.39 3.15
CA ILE A 71 11.05 -11.16 2.66
C ILE A 71 11.41 -11.76 1.30
N LYS A 72 10.64 -12.76 0.86
CA LYS A 72 10.71 -13.22 -0.53
C LYS A 72 9.43 -12.85 -1.26
N MET A 73 9.54 -12.09 -2.35
CA MET A 73 8.41 -11.84 -3.25
C MET A 73 8.52 -12.81 -4.43
N GLY A 74 7.76 -13.91 -4.37
CA GLY A 74 7.98 -15.04 -5.26
C GLY A 74 9.37 -15.64 -5.03
N THR A 75 10.23 -15.60 -6.04
CA THR A 75 11.62 -16.08 -5.95
C THR A 75 12.63 -15.00 -5.54
N GLU A 76 12.24 -13.72 -5.63
CA GLU A 76 13.13 -12.58 -5.44
C GLU A 76 13.32 -12.24 -3.96
N ASP A 77 14.56 -11.99 -3.57
CA ASP A 77 14.91 -11.51 -2.23
C ASP A 77 14.72 -10.00 -2.13
N THR A 78 13.95 -9.58 -1.11
CA THR A 78 13.63 -8.17 -0.85
C THR A 78 13.92 -7.83 0.60
N ILE A 79 14.62 -6.73 0.83
CA ILE A 79 14.86 -6.15 2.15
C ILE A 79 13.86 -5.03 2.40
N VAL A 80 13.21 -5.05 3.55
CA VAL A 80 12.26 -4.04 4.02
C VAL A 80 12.89 -3.24 5.14
N ILE A 81 12.81 -1.91 5.06
CA ILE A 81 13.31 -0.99 6.07
C ILE A 81 12.14 -0.16 6.60
N ASN A 82 12.00 -0.10 7.93
CA ASN A 82 10.89 0.54 8.63
C ASN A 82 11.33 1.68 9.54
N ASP A 83 12.63 2.00 9.58
CA ASP A 83 13.15 3.14 10.34
C ASP A 83 13.51 4.30 9.39
N PRO A 84 13.02 5.53 9.62
CA PRO A 84 13.24 6.66 8.71
C PRO A 84 14.70 7.10 8.60
N LYS A 85 15.51 6.94 9.67
CA LYS A 85 16.94 7.27 9.64
C LYS A 85 17.69 6.27 8.78
N LEU A 86 17.41 4.98 8.95
CA LEU A 86 18.01 3.90 8.16
C LEU A 86 17.63 3.99 6.68
N VAL A 87 16.37 4.32 6.38
CA VAL A 87 15.94 4.59 4.99
C VAL A 87 16.75 5.75 4.41
N THR A 88 16.87 6.86 5.13
CA THR A 88 17.59 8.05 4.65
C THR A 88 19.07 7.76 4.41
N GLU A 89 19.70 7.04 5.33
CA GLU A 89 21.11 6.64 5.25
C GLU A 89 21.36 5.74 4.04
N LEU A 90 20.63 4.62 3.92
CA LEU A 90 20.83 3.67 2.83
C LEU A 90 20.49 4.31 1.48
N PHE A 91 19.39 5.08 1.39
CA PHE A 91 18.95 5.67 0.13
C PHE A 91 19.83 6.82 -0.36
N SER A 92 20.69 7.34 0.50
CA SER A 92 21.73 8.31 0.15
C SER A 92 22.99 7.62 -0.41
N ASN A 93 23.18 6.33 -0.12
CA ASN A 93 24.28 5.54 -0.65
C ASN A 93 24.17 5.40 -2.19
N PRO A 94 25.22 5.72 -2.97
CA PRO A 94 25.24 5.55 -4.43
C PRO A 94 24.91 4.13 -4.89
N ASN A 95 25.22 3.11 -4.09
CA ASN A 95 24.93 1.72 -4.42
C ASN A 95 23.43 1.42 -4.37
N SER A 96 22.59 2.24 -3.74
CA SER A 96 21.15 2.00 -3.61
C SER A 96 20.32 2.58 -4.77
N VAL A 97 20.92 3.14 -5.82
CA VAL A 97 20.18 3.89 -6.85
C VAL A 97 19.62 3.02 -7.99
N GLY A 98 19.85 1.71 -7.98
CA GLY A 98 19.36 0.80 -9.02
C GLY A 98 17.83 0.64 -8.99
N ARG A 99 17.26 0.20 -10.12
CA ARG A 99 15.87 -0.26 -10.22
C ARG A 99 15.84 -1.77 -10.51
N PRO A 100 15.07 -2.55 -9.73
CA PRO A 100 14.98 -3.98 -9.99
C PRO A 100 14.28 -4.23 -11.34
N PRO A 101 14.70 -5.25 -12.10
CA PRO A 101 14.05 -5.60 -13.36
C PRO A 101 12.66 -6.19 -13.07
N ASN A 102 11.61 -5.41 -13.28
CA ASN A 102 10.23 -5.89 -13.21
C ASN A 102 9.55 -5.69 -14.57
N PRO A 103 9.05 -6.76 -15.22
CA PRO A 103 8.50 -6.62 -16.55
C PRO A 103 7.21 -5.77 -16.65
N ILE A 104 6.44 -5.65 -15.57
CA ILE A 104 5.31 -4.70 -15.49
C ILE A 104 5.84 -3.28 -15.57
N LEU A 105 6.85 -2.97 -14.76
CA LEU A 105 7.44 -1.64 -14.72
C LEU A 105 8.25 -1.30 -15.98
N GLN A 106 8.92 -2.28 -16.60
CA GLN A 106 9.77 -2.09 -17.78
C GLN A 106 8.98 -1.79 -19.06
N LEU A 107 7.74 -2.28 -19.19
CA LEU A 107 6.85 -1.90 -20.29
C LEU A 107 6.65 -0.37 -20.32
N PHE A 108 6.62 0.24 -19.14
CA PHE A 108 6.54 1.67 -19.02
C PHE A 108 7.93 2.30 -19.22
N GLY A 109 8.17 2.83 -20.43
CA GLY A 109 9.40 3.55 -20.78
C GLY A 109 10.56 2.67 -21.28
N CYS A 110 10.43 1.34 -21.34
CA CYS A 110 11.39 0.43 -21.99
C CYS A 110 12.86 0.62 -21.57
N GLY A 111 13.09 0.87 -20.28
CA GLY A 111 14.42 1.13 -19.69
C GLY A 111 14.98 2.54 -19.91
N SER A 112 14.21 3.43 -20.55
CA SER A 112 14.47 4.85 -20.74
C SER A 112 13.71 5.70 -19.72
N GLY A 113 13.91 7.03 -19.74
CA GLY A 113 13.19 7.96 -18.87
C GLY A 113 13.86 8.19 -17.50
N ILE A 114 13.05 8.41 -16.46
CA ILE A 114 13.48 8.79 -15.10
C ILE A 114 13.08 7.74 -14.07
N LEU A 115 11.90 7.12 -14.22
CA LEU A 115 11.37 6.17 -13.24
C LEU A 115 12.17 4.86 -13.25
N GLN A 116 12.35 4.26 -14.44
CA GLN A 116 12.97 2.94 -14.62
C GLN A 116 14.42 2.96 -15.09
N ALA A 117 14.87 4.03 -15.75
CA ALA A 117 16.24 4.13 -16.22
C ALA A 117 17.26 3.99 -15.08
N ASN A 118 18.48 3.55 -15.43
CA ASN A 118 19.62 3.41 -14.53
C ASN A 118 20.87 4.06 -15.13
N GLY A 119 21.90 4.25 -14.29
CA GLY A 119 23.21 4.76 -14.71
C GLY A 119 23.14 6.14 -15.37
N HIS A 120 23.97 6.34 -16.40
CA HIS A 120 24.13 7.63 -17.07
C HIS A 120 22.83 8.17 -17.70
N ILE A 121 21.95 7.29 -18.22
CA ILE A 121 20.65 7.69 -18.77
C ILE A 121 19.81 8.37 -17.69
N TRP A 122 19.63 7.70 -16.55
CA TRP A 122 18.87 8.25 -15.45
C TRP A 122 19.45 9.56 -14.92
N GLU A 123 20.77 9.64 -14.76
CA GLU A 123 21.42 10.85 -14.25
C GLU A 123 21.23 12.04 -15.18
N ALA A 124 21.41 11.85 -16.48
CA ALA A 124 21.25 12.91 -17.48
C ALA A 124 19.79 13.38 -17.57
N GLN A 125 18.85 12.45 -17.70
CA GLN A 125 17.42 12.75 -17.83
C GLN A 125 16.88 13.42 -16.57
N ARG A 126 17.19 12.87 -15.38
CA ARG A 126 16.78 13.47 -14.10
C ARG A 126 17.36 14.87 -13.91
N ARG A 127 18.64 15.09 -14.24
CA ARG A 127 19.30 16.39 -14.08
C ARG A 127 18.72 17.42 -15.04
N PHE A 128 18.44 17.05 -16.29
CA PHE A 128 17.78 17.92 -17.24
C PHE A 128 16.38 18.30 -16.75
N THR A 129 15.57 17.31 -16.39
CA THR A 129 14.19 17.54 -15.96
C THR A 129 14.10 18.36 -14.68
N LEU A 130 14.93 18.08 -13.67
CA LEU A 130 15.00 18.90 -12.46
C LEU A 130 15.37 20.35 -12.77
N ARG A 131 16.35 20.59 -13.64
CA ARG A 131 16.73 21.95 -14.04
C ARG A 131 15.56 22.67 -14.71
N LYS A 132 14.87 22.02 -15.64
CA LYS A 132 13.72 22.66 -16.32
C LYS A 132 12.53 22.91 -15.40
N LEU A 133 12.23 22.00 -14.47
CA LEU A 133 11.13 22.18 -13.52
C LEU A 133 11.47 23.14 -12.37
N ARG A 134 12.75 23.31 -12.01
CA ARG A 134 13.20 24.06 -10.81
C ARG A 134 13.85 25.40 -11.12
N ASP A 135 14.56 25.54 -12.25
CA ASP A 135 15.40 26.71 -12.49
C ASP A 135 14.53 27.95 -12.78
N VAL A 136 14.90 29.04 -12.10
CA VAL A 136 14.23 30.34 -12.08
C VAL A 136 14.08 30.88 -13.49
N GLY A 137 12.84 31.20 -13.90
CA GLY A 137 12.51 31.66 -15.24
C GLY A 137 11.02 31.54 -15.55
N ALA A 138 10.65 31.79 -16.80
CA ALA A 138 9.25 31.85 -17.25
C ALA A 138 8.44 30.57 -16.96
N LEU A 139 9.06 29.38 -16.95
CA LEU A 139 8.35 28.12 -16.72
C LEU A 139 7.90 27.97 -15.26
N LYS A 140 8.73 28.33 -14.27
CA LYS A 140 8.34 28.26 -12.84
C LYS A 140 7.20 29.23 -12.53
N THR A 141 7.31 30.48 -12.99
CA THR A 141 6.23 31.47 -12.84
C THR A 141 4.97 31.03 -13.59
N SER A 142 5.12 30.36 -14.73
CA SER A 142 3.98 29.81 -15.47
C SER A 142 3.31 28.64 -14.75
N ILE A 143 4.07 27.77 -14.07
CA ILE A 143 3.52 26.65 -13.29
C ILE A 143 2.62 27.17 -12.16
N GLU A 144 3.10 28.12 -11.36
CA GLU A 144 2.29 28.71 -10.28
C GLU A 144 1.02 29.35 -10.85
N ARG A 145 1.16 30.16 -11.91
CA ARG A 145 0.01 30.75 -12.59
C ARG A 145 -0.98 29.69 -13.10
N PHE A 146 -0.51 28.61 -13.72
CA PHE A 146 -1.37 27.52 -14.18
C PHE A 146 -2.12 26.84 -13.03
N LEU A 147 -1.45 26.63 -11.89
CA LEU A 147 -2.08 26.08 -10.69
C LEU A 147 -3.15 27.02 -10.13
N MET A 148 -2.86 28.32 -10.04
CA MET A 148 -3.82 29.32 -9.59
C MET A 148 -5.03 29.44 -10.54
N GLU A 149 -4.80 29.38 -11.85
CA GLU A 149 -5.88 29.34 -12.85
C GLU A 149 -6.75 28.09 -12.65
N GLU A 150 -6.18 26.88 -12.52
CA GLU A 150 -6.96 25.66 -12.27
C GLU A 150 -7.68 25.69 -10.91
N ALA A 151 -7.09 26.27 -9.87
CA ALA A 151 -7.77 26.49 -8.60
C ALA A 151 -8.97 27.45 -8.75
N THR A 152 -8.86 28.48 -9.58
CA THR A 152 -9.99 29.37 -9.91
C THR A 152 -11.10 28.61 -10.64
N TYR A 153 -10.76 27.80 -11.64
CA TYR A 153 -11.75 26.98 -12.35
C TYR A 153 -12.44 25.98 -11.43
N LEU A 154 -11.69 25.35 -10.52
CA LEU A 154 -12.23 24.46 -9.52
C LEU A 154 -13.20 25.20 -8.59
N ASN A 155 -12.82 26.37 -8.08
CA ASN A 155 -13.69 27.18 -7.24
C ASN A 155 -14.98 27.58 -7.97
N ASN A 156 -14.89 28.01 -9.24
CA ASN A 156 -16.08 28.33 -10.03
C ASN A 156 -16.98 27.10 -10.26
N PHE A 157 -16.41 25.91 -10.38
CA PHE A 157 -17.18 24.66 -10.47
C PHE A 157 -17.89 24.36 -9.14
N LEU A 158 -17.18 24.49 -8.02
CA LEU A 158 -17.73 24.26 -6.68
C LEU A 158 -18.84 25.27 -6.35
N GLU A 159 -18.66 26.56 -6.67
CA GLU A 159 -19.67 27.61 -6.49
C GLU A 159 -20.99 27.25 -7.20
N LYS A 160 -20.93 26.72 -8.43
CA LYS A 160 -22.12 26.27 -9.19
C LYS A 160 -22.78 25.01 -8.64
N ASN A 161 -22.10 24.29 -7.75
CA ASN A 161 -22.54 23.01 -7.20
C ASN A 161 -22.68 23.04 -5.67
N VAL A 162 -22.69 24.24 -5.05
CA VAL A 162 -23.01 24.39 -3.63
C VAL A 162 -24.36 23.74 -3.33
N GLY A 163 -24.39 22.94 -2.25
CA GLY A 163 -25.58 22.18 -1.82
C GLY A 163 -25.86 20.92 -2.63
N LYS A 164 -25.05 20.58 -3.64
CA LYS A 164 -25.15 19.32 -4.39
C LYS A 164 -24.11 18.32 -3.92
N LYS A 165 -24.44 17.04 -4.05
CA LYS A 165 -23.53 15.92 -3.76
C LYS A 165 -22.42 15.88 -4.81
N ILE A 166 -21.17 15.78 -4.36
CA ILE A 166 -19.99 15.67 -5.21
C ILE A 166 -19.23 14.41 -4.78
N SER A 167 -18.95 13.52 -5.74
CA SER A 167 -18.11 12.35 -5.48
C SER A 167 -16.69 12.79 -5.14
N GLY A 168 -16.18 12.42 -3.96
CA GLY A 168 -14.78 12.69 -3.57
C GLY A 168 -13.75 11.85 -4.35
N THR A 169 -14.14 10.69 -4.88
CA THR A 169 -13.25 9.81 -5.64
C THR A 169 -12.93 10.40 -7.01
N ARG A 170 -11.63 10.52 -7.34
CA ARG A 170 -11.10 11.05 -8.62
C ARG A 170 -11.57 12.47 -8.99
N PHE A 171 -12.18 13.20 -8.05
CA PHE A 171 -12.67 14.57 -8.28
C PHE A 171 -11.55 15.50 -8.76
N PHE A 172 -10.40 15.38 -8.12
CA PHE A 172 -9.23 16.23 -8.38
C PHE A 172 -8.42 15.79 -9.61
N ASN A 173 -8.75 14.67 -10.27
CA ASN A 173 -7.94 14.15 -11.38
C ASN A 173 -7.85 15.17 -12.52
N LEU A 174 -8.97 15.73 -12.98
CA LEU A 174 -8.98 16.67 -14.09
C LEU A 174 -8.20 17.97 -13.81
N PRO A 175 -8.46 18.73 -12.73
CA PRO A 175 -7.74 19.99 -12.51
C PRO A 175 -6.24 19.78 -12.26
N VAL A 176 -5.84 18.69 -11.58
CA VAL A 176 -4.43 18.34 -11.41
C VAL A 176 -3.78 17.95 -12.74
N VAL A 177 -4.46 17.12 -13.54
CA VAL A 177 -3.98 16.74 -14.88
C VAL A 177 -3.85 17.95 -15.79
N ASN A 178 -4.78 18.91 -15.74
CA ASN A 178 -4.68 20.14 -16.52
C ASN A 178 -3.45 20.97 -16.13
N ALA A 179 -3.22 21.18 -14.83
CA ALA A 179 -2.05 21.92 -14.38
C ALA A 179 -0.74 21.26 -14.82
N LEU A 180 -0.67 19.92 -14.75
CA LEU A 180 0.48 19.15 -15.22
C LEU A 180 0.62 19.18 -16.74
N TRP A 181 -0.47 18.99 -17.49
CA TRP A 181 -0.45 18.95 -18.95
C TRP A 181 -0.08 20.30 -19.55
N ARG A 182 -0.55 21.40 -18.97
CA ARG A 182 -0.11 22.76 -19.34
C ARG A 182 1.39 22.94 -19.14
N THR A 183 1.94 22.38 -18.07
CA THR A 183 3.37 22.45 -17.77
C THR A 183 4.21 21.63 -18.76
N VAL A 184 3.70 20.46 -19.16
CA VAL A 184 4.45 19.51 -20.00
C VAL A 184 4.29 19.79 -21.49
N ALA A 185 3.07 20.11 -21.94
CA ALA A 185 2.68 20.19 -23.34
C ALA A 185 1.92 21.48 -23.71
N GLY A 186 1.83 22.47 -22.81
CA GLY A 186 1.23 23.78 -23.11
C GLY A 186 -0.29 23.79 -23.35
N GLU A 187 -0.97 22.66 -23.20
CA GLU A 187 -2.40 22.49 -23.53
C GLU A 187 -3.28 22.34 -22.28
N ARG A 188 -4.58 22.68 -22.40
CA ARG A 188 -5.59 22.57 -21.34
C ARG A 188 -6.87 21.93 -21.85
N TYR A 189 -7.54 21.17 -20.99
CA TYR A 189 -8.89 20.67 -21.23
C TYR A 189 -9.95 21.38 -20.38
N ASP A 190 -11.17 21.49 -20.89
CA ASP A 190 -12.25 22.19 -20.20
C ASP A 190 -13.07 21.26 -19.28
N LEU A 191 -13.13 21.62 -18.00
CA LEU A 191 -13.94 21.00 -16.94
C LEU A 191 -15.45 21.00 -17.25
N GLY A 192 -15.95 22.00 -17.99
CA GLY A 192 -17.38 22.17 -18.27
C GLY A 192 -17.92 21.44 -19.50
N SER A 193 -17.04 20.85 -20.32
CA SER A 193 -17.41 20.28 -21.62
C SER A 193 -18.26 19.01 -21.56
N GLY A 194 -18.34 18.36 -20.41
CA GLY A 194 -19.02 17.06 -20.23
C GLY A 194 -18.33 15.88 -20.92
N VAL A 195 -17.29 16.12 -21.72
CA VAL A 195 -16.50 15.11 -22.43
C VAL A 195 -15.17 14.95 -21.72
N LYS A 196 -14.92 13.76 -21.15
CA LYS A 196 -13.60 13.45 -20.58
C LYS A 196 -12.55 13.47 -21.69
N PRO A 197 -11.44 14.23 -21.54
CA PRO A 197 -10.34 14.20 -22.48
C PRO A 197 -9.81 12.78 -22.65
N GLU A 198 -9.47 12.41 -23.88
CA GLU A 198 -8.97 11.07 -24.21
C GLU A 198 -7.71 10.72 -23.38
N ILE A 199 -6.85 11.70 -23.13
CA ILE A 199 -5.65 11.54 -22.30
C ILE A 199 -5.98 11.27 -20.83
N LEU A 200 -7.03 11.91 -20.28
CA LEU A 200 -7.47 11.69 -18.91
C LEU A 200 -8.03 10.28 -18.75
N LYS A 201 -8.90 9.88 -19.69
CA LYS A 201 -9.47 8.53 -19.70
C LYS A 201 -8.38 7.46 -19.85
N SER A 202 -7.45 7.64 -20.78
CA SER A 202 -6.33 6.74 -20.99
C SER A 202 -5.46 6.57 -19.73
N THR A 203 -5.30 7.64 -18.96
CA THR A 203 -4.55 7.63 -17.69
C THR A 203 -5.29 6.88 -16.60
N GLU A 204 -6.59 7.14 -16.43
CA GLU A 204 -7.45 6.40 -15.50
C GLU A 204 -7.43 4.89 -15.81
N ASP A 205 -7.59 4.54 -17.09
CA ASP A 205 -7.58 3.15 -17.58
C ASP A 205 -6.22 2.47 -17.32
N LEU A 206 -5.12 3.19 -17.56
CA LEU A 206 -3.76 2.71 -17.31
C LEU A 206 -3.50 2.45 -15.82
N ILE A 207 -3.93 3.36 -14.93
CA ILE A 207 -3.77 3.21 -13.48
C ILE A 207 -4.60 2.02 -12.97
N GLU A 208 -5.84 1.91 -13.42
CA GLU A 208 -6.70 0.79 -13.05
C GLU A 208 -6.09 -0.55 -13.50
N ALA A 209 -5.57 -0.60 -14.74
CA ALA A 209 -4.88 -1.77 -15.24
C ALA A 209 -3.60 -2.08 -14.43
N ALA A 210 -2.81 -1.05 -14.08
CA ALA A 210 -1.62 -1.21 -13.24
C ALA A 210 -1.98 -1.78 -11.86
N ASN A 211 -2.99 -1.22 -11.19
CA ASN A 211 -3.48 -1.71 -9.89
C ASN A 211 -3.97 -3.16 -9.98
N ALA A 212 -4.67 -3.52 -11.06
CA ALA A 212 -5.09 -4.89 -11.30
C ALA A 212 -3.91 -5.87 -11.40
N THR A 213 -2.75 -5.44 -11.96
CA THR A 213 -1.55 -6.30 -12.01
C THR A 213 -0.93 -6.57 -10.63
N VAL A 214 -1.10 -5.65 -9.67
CA VAL A 214 -0.66 -5.85 -8.28
C VAL A 214 -1.59 -6.84 -7.59
N LEU A 215 -2.90 -6.62 -7.69
CA LEU A 215 -3.93 -7.46 -7.08
C LEU A 215 -3.94 -8.90 -7.64
N SER A 216 -3.65 -9.07 -8.92
CA SER A 216 -3.57 -10.39 -9.56
C SER A 216 -2.30 -11.17 -9.19
N GLY A 217 -1.39 -10.57 -8.43
CA GLY A 217 -0.09 -11.14 -8.08
C GLY A 217 0.94 -11.09 -9.21
N LEU A 218 0.58 -10.54 -10.38
CA LEU A 218 1.47 -10.46 -11.55
C LEU A 218 2.71 -9.61 -11.29
N PHE A 219 2.59 -8.58 -10.44
CA PHE A 219 3.73 -7.77 -10.00
C PHE A 219 4.80 -8.60 -9.26
N PHE A 220 4.38 -9.60 -8.48
CA PHE A 220 5.26 -10.46 -7.68
C PHE A 220 5.64 -11.77 -8.37
N ALA A 221 4.82 -12.23 -9.33
CA ALA A 221 5.04 -13.41 -10.14
C ALA A 221 4.91 -13.09 -11.64
N PRO A 222 5.86 -12.34 -12.23
CA PRO A 222 5.74 -11.87 -13.61
C PRO A 222 5.66 -12.99 -14.65
N PHE A 223 6.13 -14.20 -14.34
CA PHE A 223 6.04 -15.35 -15.24
C PHE A 223 4.59 -15.72 -15.59
N LEU A 224 3.61 -15.35 -14.76
CA LEU A 224 2.19 -15.62 -14.98
C LEU A 224 1.64 -14.95 -16.26
N ARG A 225 2.29 -13.88 -16.75
CA ARG A 225 1.94 -13.27 -18.06
C ARG A 225 2.13 -14.22 -19.24
N HIS A 226 3.00 -15.21 -19.11
CA HIS A 226 3.23 -16.21 -20.16
C HIS A 226 2.27 -17.40 -20.05
N VAL A 227 1.59 -17.55 -18.91
CA VAL A 227 0.69 -18.67 -18.62
C VAL A 227 -0.76 -18.31 -18.96
N ALA A 228 -1.27 -17.21 -18.39
CA ALA A 228 -2.64 -16.76 -18.59
C ALA A 228 -2.73 -15.22 -18.60
N PRO A 229 -2.15 -14.55 -19.62
CA PRO A 229 -1.98 -13.10 -19.65
C PRO A 229 -3.28 -12.32 -19.43
N SER A 230 -4.38 -12.73 -20.06
CA SER A 230 -5.66 -12.05 -19.94
C SER A 230 -6.28 -12.22 -18.54
N TYR A 231 -6.14 -13.40 -17.93
CA TYR A 231 -6.66 -13.68 -16.58
C TYR A 231 -5.95 -12.82 -15.52
N PHE A 232 -4.63 -12.69 -15.63
CA PHE A 232 -3.84 -11.88 -14.70
C PHE A 232 -3.80 -10.37 -15.04
N GLY A 233 -4.57 -9.93 -16.03
CA GLY A 233 -4.70 -8.52 -16.42
C GLY A 233 -3.58 -7.97 -17.30
N TRP A 234 -2.60 -8.79 -17.71
CA TRP A 234 -1.47 -8.37 -18.55
C TRP A 234 -1.92 -7.81 -19.89
N THR A 235 -2.85 -8.47 -20.58
CA THR A 235 -3.34 -8.03 -21.90
C THR A 235 -3.98 -6.65 -21.84
N LYS A 236 -4.84 -6.41 -20.83
CA LYS A 236 -5.46 -5.09 -20.59
C LYS A 236 -4.37 -4.04 -20.32
N TYR A 237 -3.39 -4.37 -19.48
CA TYR A 237 -2.29 -3.48 -19.12
C TYR A 237 -1.44 -3.05 -20.32
N VAL A 238 -1.03 -3.99 -21.18
CA VAL A 238 -0.27 -3.68 -22.41
C VAL A 238 -1.06 -2.76 -23.34
N ASN A 239 -2.34 -3.07 -23.59
CA ASN A 239 -3.18 -2.25 -24.45
C ASN A 239 -3.36 -0.82 -23.91
N CYS A 240 -3.51 -0.67 -22.58
CA CYS A 240 -3.59 0.65 -21.94
C CYS A 240 -2.27 1.42 -22.08
N ILE A 241 -1.12 0.76 -21.93
CA ILE A 241 0.19 1.37 -22.17
C ILE A 241 0.31 1.86 -23.61
N ASP A 242 0.01 1.00 -24.60
CA ASP A 242 0.15 1.36 -26.01
C ASP A 242 -0.74 2.55 -26.38
N ASN A 243 -1.99 2.57 -25.90
CA ASN A 243 -2.90 3.70 -26.10
C ASN A 243 -2.35 4.99 -25.45
N PHE A 244 -1.86 4.89 -24.22
CA PHE A 244 -1.30 6.03 -23.50
C PHE A 244 -0.06 6.60 -24.20
N PHE A 245 0.88 5.74 -24.61
CA PHE A 245 2.06 6.15 -25.37
C PHE A 245 1.66 6.75 -26.71
N GLY A 246 0.69 6.20 -27.43
CA GLY A 246 0.17 6.77 -28.67
C GLY A 246 -0.29 8.23 -28.54
N LEU A 247 -1.00 8.56 -27.47
CA LEU A 247 -1.45 9.94 -27.20
C LEU A 247 -0.29 10.88 -26.88
N THR A 248 0.64 10.46 -26.02
CA THR A 248 1.82 11.28 -25.70
C THR A 248 2.72 11.50 -26.91
N SER A 249 2.84 10.50 -27.79
CA SER A 249 3.60 10.60 -29.04
C SER A 249 3.01 11.63 -29.99
N LYS A 250 1.69 11.64 -30.15
CA LYS A 250 0.99 12.64 -30.98
C LYS A 250 1.22 14.07 -30.48
N ALA A 251 1.25 14.26 -29.16
CA ALA A 251 1.59 15.55 -28.55
C ALA A 251 3.03 15.96 -28.90
N ILE A 252 4.01 15.05 -28.71
CA ILE A 252 5.42 15.30 -29.03
C ILE A 252 5.62 15.64 -30.52
N GLU A 253 5.00 14.89 -31.44
CA GLU A 253 5.05 15.18 -32.87
C GLU A 253 4.50 16.57 -33.21
N THR A 254 3.41 16.97 -32.55
CA THR A 254 2.79 18.28 -32.75
C THR A 254 3.72 19.42 -32.30
N HIS A 255 4.44 19.22 -31.20
CA HIS A 255 5.46 20.17 -30.72
C HIS A 255 6.65 20.23 -31.69
N GLY A 256 7.15 19.08 -32.17
CA GLY A 256 8.22 19.03 -33.17
C GLY A 256 7.92 19.82 -34.44
N ARG A 257 6.66 19.80 -34.91
CA ARG A 257 6.22 20.57 -36.09
C ARG A 257 6.09 22.07 -35.85
N LYS A 258 5.81 22.49 -34.62
CA LYS A 258 5.53 23.90 -34.24
C LYS A 258 6.67 24.55 -33.44
N LEU A 259 7.80 23.86 -33.31
CA LEU A 259 8.88 24.27 -32.42
C LEU A 259 9.48 25.61 -32.86
N ASP A 260 9.41 26.60 -31.97
CA ASP A 260 10.18 27.83 -32.06
C ASP A 260 11.30 27.79 -31.01
N SER A 261 12.54 27.56 -31.48
CA SER A 261 13.70 27.43 -30.60
C SER A 261 14.01 28.71 -29.81
N ASN A 262 13.49 29.87 -30.21
CA ASN A 262 13.68 31.14 -29.50
C ASN A 262 12.64 31.37 -28.40
N ASN A 263 11.47 30.73 -28.50
CA ASN A 263 10.36 30.91 -27.57
C ASN A 263 9.76 29.56 -27.14
N PRO A 264 10.50 28.73 -26.38
CA PRO A 264 10.01 27.45 -25.90
C PRO A 264 8.82 27.64 -24.95
N ARG A 265 7.72 26.92 -25.23
CA ARG A 265 6.44 27.13 -24.54
C ARG A 265 6.31 26.27 -23.28
N ASP A 266 6.89 25.09 -23.30
CA ASP A 266 6.67 24.01 -22.33
C ASP A 266 7.89 23.07 -22.22
N PHE A 267 7.73 22.03 -21.41
CA PHE A 267 8.79 21.04 -21.20
C PHE A 267 9.21 20.32 -22.49
N ILE A 268 8.25 19.94 -23.35
CA ILE A 268 8.54 19.20 -24.59
C ILE A 268 9.39 20.06 -25.51
N ASP A 269 9.04 21.34 -25.71
CA ASP A 269 9.84 22.27 -26.52
C ASP A 269 11.28 22.39 -25.98
N HIS A 270 11.44 22.55 -24.67
CA HIS A 270 12.75 22.61 -24.04
C HIS A 270 13.58 21.35 -24.27
N TYR A 271 12.95 20.18 -24.24
CA TYR A 271 13.62 18.90 -24.47
C TYR A 271 14.01 18.74 -25.94
N LEU A 272 13.13 19.07 -26.89
CA LEU A 272 13.42 19.03 -28.32
C LEU A 272 14.60 19.96 -28.69
N ILE A 273 14.68 21.14 -28.08
CA ILE A 273 15.82 22.05 -28.25
C ILE A 273 17.12 21.43 -27.70
N GLU A 274 17.06 20.71 -26.59
CA GLU A 274 18.23 19.99 -26.05
C GLU A 274 18.69 18.88 -27.00
N MET A 275 17.76 18.16 -27.61
CA MET A 275 18.06 17.16 -28.64
C MET A 275 18.71 17.79 -29.87
N GLN A 276 18.25 18.96 -30.33
CA GLN A 276 18.87 19.68 -31.44
C GLN A 276 20.32 20.12 -31.13
N LYS A 277 20.62 20.40 -29.85
CA LYS A 277 21.96 20.78 -29.39
C LYS A 277 22.90 19.58 -29.22
N ALA A 278 22.35 18.38 -29.03
CA ALA A 278 23.13 17.17 -28.82
C ALA A 278 23.84 16.74 -30.12
N LYS A 279 25.17 16.96 -30.16
CA LYS A 279 26.02 16.53 -31.29
C LYS A 279 26.81 15.25 -31.00
N ASP A 280 27.05 14.95 -29.73
CA ASP A 280 27.80 13.79 -29.28
C ASP A 280 26.93 12.52 -29.36
N PRO A 281 27.34 11.48 -30.12
CA PRO A 281 26.61 10.21 -30.20
C PRO A 281 26.45 9.47 -28.87
N SER A 282 27.29 9.76 -27.87
CA SER A 282 27.17 9.18 -26.53
C SER A 282 26.14 9.88 -25.64
N SER A 283 25.62 11.03 -26.07
CA SER A 283 24.61 11.79 -25.34
C SER A 283 23.27 11.05 -25.32
N THR A 284 22.62 11.07 -24.16
CA THR A 284 21.28 10.48 -23.97
C THR A 284 20.18 11.23 -24.73
N PHE A 285 20.49 12.43 -25.24
CA PHE A 285 19.62 13.29 -26.03
C PHE A 285 19.86 13.17 -27.55
N PHE A 286 20.80 12.33 -27.98
CA PHE A 286 21.19 12.22 -29.39
C PHE A 286 20.23 11.34 -30.19
N LYS A 287 19.67 11.89 -31.28
CA LYS A 287 18.85 11.19 -32.29
C LYS A 287 17.82 10.24 -31.66
N GLU A 288 17.78 8.98 -32.09
CA GLU A 288 16.84 7.94 -31.65
C GLU A 288 16.87 7.71 -30.13
N SER A 289 18.04 7.79 -29.49
CA SER A 289 18.13 7.70 -28.03
C SER A 289 17.45 8.91 -27.37
N GLY A 290 17.62 10.10 -27.94
CA GLY A 290 16.95 11.32 -27.50
C GLY A 290 15.44 11.20 -27.60
N GLU A 291 14.94 10.73 -28.75
CA GLU A 291 13.51 10.51 -29.00
C GLU A 291 12.92 9.50 -28.02
N LYS A 292 13.53 8.31 -27.89
CA LYS A 292 13.07 7.27 -26.96
C LYS A 292 13.01 7.80 -25.52
N ASN A 293 14.03 8.55 -25.09
CA ASN A 293 14.02 9.16 -23.76
C ASN A 293 12.98 10.28 -23.64
N LEU A 294 12.72 11.09 -24.67
CA LEU A 294 11.67 12.11 -24.65
C LEU A 294 10.29 11.49 -24.39
N HIS A 295 9.92 10.48 -25.19
CA HIS A 295 8.65 9.77 -25.00
C HIS A 295 8.55 9.17 -23.60
N ALA A 296 9.61 8.52 -23.11
CA ALA A 296 9.62 7.95 -21.76
C ALA A 296 9.53 9.01 -20.66
N VAL A 297 10.23 10.15 -20.78
CA VAL A 297 10.20 11.24 -19.78
C VAL A 297 8.82 11.90 -19.73
N VAL A 298 8.20 12.17 -20.87
CA VAL A 298 6.85 12.76 -20.93
C VAL A 298 5.82 11.82 -20.30
N ALA A 299 5.88 10.53 -20.64
CA ALA A 299 5.04 9.50 -20.04
C ALA A 299 5.26 9.39 -18.52
N ASP A 300 6.52 9.37 -18.06
CA ASP A 300 6.90 9.32 -16.64
C ASP A 300 6.35 10.51 -15.85
N LEU A 301 6.52 11.73 -16.38
CA LEU A 301 6.05 12.94 -15.71
C LEU A 301 4.53 12.95 -15.57
N PHE A 302 3.82 12.54 -16.62
CA PHE A 302 2.37 12.55 -16.63
C PHE A 302 1.76 11.45 -15.74
N PHE A 303 2.28 10.22 -15.83
CA PHE A 303 1.85 9.12 -14.97
C PHE A 303 2.11 9.41 -13.49
N ALA A 304 3.31 9.91 -13.15
CA ALA A 304 3.66 10.16 -11.75
C ALA A 304 2.93 11.39 -11.16
N GLY A 305 2.76 12.46 -11.94
CA GLY A 305 2.25 13.74 -11.46
C GLY A 305 0.72 13.85 -11.39
N SER A 306 -0.01 13.00 -12.12
CA SER A 306 -1.48 13.04 -12.20
C SER A 306 -2.14 12.45 -10.94
N GLU A 307 -2.11 11.14 -10.81
CA GLU A 307 -2.91 10.41 -9.80
C GLU A 307 -2.45 10.64 -8.36
N THR A 308 -1.15 10.85 -8.14
CA THR A 308 -0.59 10.96 -6.78
C THR A 308 -1.09 12.22 -6.08
N SER A 309 -1.03 13.37 -6.76
CA SER A 309 -1.48 14.64 -6.19
C SER A 309 -3.01 14.66 -6.07
N SER A 310 -3.74 14.15 -7.05
CA SER A 310 -5.21 14.10 -7.00
C SER A 310 -5.74 13.15 -5.92
N SER A 311 -5.10 11.99 -5.72
CA SER A 311 -5.42 11.07 -4.63
C SER A 311 -5.15 11.71 -3.27
N THR A 312 -4.03 12.43 -3.13
CA THR A 312 -3.72 13.15 -1.88
C THR A 312 -4.76 14.21 -1.57
N LEU A 313 -5.21 14.98 -2.57
CA LEU A 313 -6.29 15.96 -2.41
C LEU A 313 -7.62 15.30 -2.05
N SER A 314 -7.92 14.13 -2.62
CA SER A 314 -9.12 13.36 -2.26
C SER A 314 -9.08 12.92 -0.79
N PHE A 315 -7.92 12.46 -0.31
CA PHE A 315 -7.70 12.18 1.12
C PHE A 315 -7.80 13.45 1.97
N ALA A 316 -7.26 14.59 1.50
CA ALA A 316 -7.38 15.86 2.22
C ALA A 316 -8.84 16.22 2.47
N THR A 317 -9.68 16.15 1.42
CA THR A 317 -11.11 16.42 1.55
C THR A 317 -11.80 15.42 2.47
N LEU A 318 -11.43 14.13 2.39
CA LEU A 318 -12.00 13.10 3.28
C LEU A 318 -11.63 13.36 4.75
N TYR A 319 -10.39 13.74 5.05
CA TYR A 319 -10.00 14.05 6.41
C TYR A 319 -10.66 15.33 6.91
N LEU A 320 -10.79 16.36 6.07
CA LEU A 320 -11.42 17.63 6.44
C LEU A 320 -12.92 17.49 6.72
N THR A 321 -13.65 16.65 5.96
CA THR A 321 -15.09 16.40 6.22
C THR A 321 -15.34 15.67 7.53
N GLN A 322 -14.35 14.93 8.03
CA GLN A 322 -14.43 14.22 9.31
C GLN A 322 -13.84 15.01 10.49
N ASN A 323 -13.21 16.17 10.22
CA ASN A 323 -12.51 16.98 11.21
C ASN A 323 -12.86 18.45 11.05
N MET A 324 -14.13 18.80 11.28
CA MET A 324 -14.66 20.16 11.08
C MET A 324 -13.92 21.23 11.90
N GLU A 325 -13.41 20.90 13.09
CA GLU A 325 -12.62 21.83 13.90
C GLU A 325 -11.30 22.23 13.22
N VAL A 326 -10.64 21.27 12.56
CA VAL A 326 -9.41 21.51 11.79
C VAL A 326 -9.71 22.42 10.60
N GLN A 327 -10.83 22.17 9.93
CA GLN A 327 -11.31 22.98 8.82
C GLN A 327 -11.51 24.44 9.23
N GLN A 328 -12.23 24.68 10.33
CA GLN A 328 -12.49 26.02 10.87
C GLN A 328 -11.22 26.75 11.32
N LYS A 329 -10.26 26.04 11.92
CA LYS A 329 -8.96 26.62 12.30
C LYS A 329 -8.17 27.10 11.08
N ALA A 330 -8.09 26.27 10.04
CA ALA A 330 -7.41 26.64 8.80
C ALA A 330 -8.12 27.80 8.08
N GLN A 331 -9.45 27.80 8.04
CA GLN A 331 -10.24 28.91 7.51
C GLN A 331 -9.98 30.22 8.25
N LYS A 332 -9.98 30.19 9.59
CA LYS A 332 -9.67 31.37 10.40
C LYS A 332 -8.28 31.94 10.14
N GLU A 333 -7.29 31.07 9.94
CA GLU A 333 -5.94 31.48 9.53
C GLU A 333 -5.96 32.17 8.16
N LEU A 334 -6.64 31.56 7.17
CA LEU A 334 -6.78 32.11 5.82
C LEU A 334 -7.47 33.48 5.83
N ASP A 335 -8.57 33.62 6.56
CA ASP A 335 -9.33 34.87 6.68
C ASP A 335 -8.52 36.01 7.32
N THR A 336 -7.58 35.65 8.20
CA THR A 336 -6.71 36.62 8.90
C THR A 336 -5.57 37.10 8.00
N VAL A 337 -5.00 36.20 7.21
CA VAL A 337 -3.76 36.44 6.45
C VAL A 337 -4.05 36.95 5.04
N VAL A 338 -5.07 36.42 4.39
CA VAL A 338 -5.40 36.71 2.99
C VAL A 338 -6.64 37.57 2.94
N SER A 339 -6.50 38.79 2.40
CA SER A 339 -7.61 39.73 2.24
C SER A 339 -8.80 39.12 1.50
N SER A 340 -10.01 39.43 1.98
CA SER A 340 -11.27 39.00 1.35
C SER A 340 -11.29 39.38 -0.15
N GLY A 341 -11.49 38.38 -1.01
CA GLY A 341 -11.53 38.54 -2.47
C GLY A 341 -10.20 38.32 -3.20
N CYS A 342 -9.08 38.20 -2.47
CA CYS A 342 -7.80 37.79 -3.06
C CYS A 342 -7.67 36.26 -3.09
N GLN A 343 -7.20 35.72 -4.22
CA GLN A 343 -6.89 34.30 -4.34
C GLN A 343 -5.60 33.96 -3.56
N VAL A 344 -5.57 32.82 -2.86
CA VAL A 344 -4.35 32.37 -2.16
C VAL A 344 -3.27 31.96 -3.18
N SER A 345 -2.06 32.49 -2.98
CA SER A 345 -0.86 32.25 -3.81
C SER A 345 0.25 31.53 -3.04
N LEU A 346 1.36 31.16 -3.72
CA LEU A 346 2.50 30.55 -3.02
C LEU A 346 3.27 31.56 -2.18
N ALA A 347 3.13 32.87 -2.45
CA ALA A 347 3.73 33.92 -1.64
C ALA A 347 3.14 33.96 -0.21
N ASP A 348 1.87 33.58 -0.07
CA ASP A 348 1.16 33.58 1.22
C ASP A 348 1.54 32.39 2.11
N LYS A 349 2.12 31.33 1.53
CA LYS A 349 2.37 30.05 2.20
C LYS A 349 3.15 30.17 3.50
N GLN A 350 4.17 31.02 3.55
CA GLN A 350 4.99 31.19 4.76
C GLN A 350 4.20 31.78 5.94
N SER A 351 3.11 32.49 5.64
CA SER A 351 2.20 33.10 6.61
C SER A 351 0.99 32.21 6.92
N LEU A 352 0.91 31.00 6.35
CA LEU A 352 -0.19 30.04 6.52
C LEU A 352 0.31 28.71 7.14
N PRO A 353 0.96 28.74 8.32
CA PRO A 353 1.58 27.57 8.93
C PRO A 353 0.60 26.45 9.29
N TYR A 354 -0.63 26.76 9.74
CA TYR A 354 -1.64 25.76 10.06
C TYR A 354 -2.15 25.07 8.79
N THR A 355 -2.39 25.83 7.73
CA THR A 355 -2.79 25.29 6.42
C THR A 355 -1.68 24.42 5.82
N GLU A 356 -0.41 24.81 5.96
CA GLU A 356 0.71 23.94 5.59
C GLU A 356 0.75 22.67 6.44
N ALA A 357 0.47 22.77 7.75
CA ALA A 357 0.41 21.61 8.63
C ALA A 357 -0.71 20.63 8.26
N VAL A 358 -1.88 21.13 7.80
CA VAL A 358 -2.98 20.31 7.27
C VAL A 358 -2.51 19.49 6.05
N MET A 359 -1.77 20.12 5.13
CA MET A 359 -1.16 19.41 3.99
C MET A 359 -0.16 18.34 4.46
N LEU A 360 0.72 18.66 5.41
CA LEU A 360 1.74 17.73 5.91
C LEU A 360 1.12 16.52 6.62
N GLU A 361 0.07 16.73 7.41
CA GLU A 361 -0.67 15.63 8.06
C GLU A 361 -1.46 14.79 7.05
N THR A 362 -2.01 15.41 6.01
CA THR A 362 -2.64 14.67 4.90
C THR A 362 -1.63 13.74 4.24
N LEU A 363 -0.42 14.23 3.94
CA LEU A 363 0.64 13.43 3.34
C LEU A 363 1.13 12.29 4.25
N ARG A 364 1.14 12.50 5.57
CA ARG A 364 1.49 11.47 6.55
C ARG A 364 0.43 10.38 6.56
N LEU A 365 -0.81 10.74 6.87
CA LEU A 365 -1.88 9.80 7.16
C LEU A 365 -2.31 9.01 5.91
N SER A 366 -2.39 9.67 4.75
CA SER A 366 -2.78 8.98 3.50
C SER A 366 -1.73 7.99 3.01
N SER A 367 -0.44 8.28 3.20
CA SER A 367 0.69 7.39 2.83
C SER A 367 0.53 6.71 1.46
N ILE A 368 0.09 7.47 0.44
CA ILE A 368 -0.40 6.92 -0.85
C ILE A 368 0.60 6.00 -1.59
N VAL A 369 1.91 6.15 -1.34
CA VAL A 369 2.97 5.24 -1.84
C VAL A 369 3.53 4.42 -0.68
N THR A 370 2.73 3.49 -0.17
CA THR A 370 2.92 2.78 1.09
C THR A 370 4.27 2.07 1.25
N LEU A 371 4.79 1.42 0.20
CA LEU A 371 6.06 0.69 0.22
C LEU A 371 7.20 1.41 -0.51
N GLY A 372 7.00 2.69 -0.85
CA GLY A 372 7.90 3.43 -1.72
C GLY A 372 8.05 2.77 -3.10
N VAL A 373 9.00 3.28 -3.90
CA VAL A 373 9.35 2.66 -5.19
C VAL A 373 10.60 1.80 -4.99
N PRO A 374 10.55 0.48 -5.29
CA PRO A 374 11.67 -0.44 -5.04
C PRO A 374 12.99 0.01 -5.65
N ARG A 375 14.07 -0.23 -4.91
CA ARG A 375 15.45 0.00 -5.35
C ARG A 375 16.21 -1.30 -5.42
N GLN A 376 17.30 -1.30 -6.17
CA GLN A 376 18.21 -2.43 -6.27
C GLN A 376 19.62 -2.01 -5.88
N MET A 377 20.29 -2.84 -5.09
CA MET A 377 21.70 -2.62 -4.73
C MET A 377 22.61 -2.88 -5.93
N LEU A 378 23.45 -1.92 -6.29
CA LEU A 378 24.39 -1.99 -7.41
C LEU A 378 25.70 -2.71 -7.06
N ALA A 379 26.00 -2.84 -5.76
CA ALA A 379 27.17 -3.53 -5.24
C ALA A 379 26.85 -4.14 -3.86
N ASP A 380 27.64 -5.15 -3.49
CA ASP A 380 27.62 -5.72 -2.14
C ASP A 380 27.88 -4.60 -1.12
N THR A 381 27.04 -4.54 -0.09
CA THR A 381 27.05 -3.44 0.89
C THR A 381 26.86 -3.99 2.30
N GLU A 382 27.76 -3.66 3.21
CA GLU A 382 27.54 -3.88 4.65
C GLU A 382 26.75 -2.68 5.22
N PHE A 383 25.68 -2.95 5.96
CA PHE A 383 24.77 -1.94 6.47
C PHE A 383 24.25 -2.35 7.86
N HIS A 384 24.63 -1.62 8.91
CA HIS A 384 24.23 -1.88 10.31
C HIS A 384 24.44 -3.35 10.75
N GLY A 385 25.59 -3.93 10.42
CA GLY A 385 25.92 -5.32 10.73
C GLY A 385 25.31 -6.36 9.78
N TYR A 386 24.40 -5.95 8.89
CA TYR A 386 23.83 -6.80 7.87
C TYR A 386 24.62 -6.76 6.55
N PHE A 387 24.61 -7.86 5.82
CA PHE A 387 25.16 -7.96 4.48
C PHE A 387 24.03 -7.90 3.43
N LEU A 388 24.06 -6.86 2.59
CA LEU A 388 23.14 -6.64 1.48
C LEU A 388 23.85 -6.98 0.15
N PRO A 389 23.51 -8.11 -0.50
CA PRO A 389 24.19 -8.52 -1.72
C PRO A 389 23.80 -7.63 -2.91
N LYS A 390 24.71 -7.48 -3.86
CA LYS A 390 24.45 -6.88 -5.17
C LYS A 390 23.25 -7.55 -5.82
N GLY A 391 22.37 -6.73 -6.39
CA GLY A 391 21.15 -7.18 -7.06
C GLY A 391 19.95 -7.36 -6.12
N VAL A 392 20.13 -7.32 -4.80
CA VAL A 392 19.00 -7.43 -3.86
C VAL A 392 18.07 -6.21 -4.00
N THR A 393 16.76 -6.47 -3.92
CA THR A 393 15.76 -5.40 -3.89
C THR A 393 15.65 -4.84 -2.48
N VAL A 394 15.50 -3.53 -2.35
CA VAL A 394 15.26 -2.84 -1.08
C VAL A 394 14.04 -1.93 -1.21
N ILE A 395 13.14 -2.00 -0.23
CA ILE A 395 11.94 -1.17 -0.14
C ILE A 395 11.89 -0.45 1.21
N SER A 396 11.33 0.75 1.23
CA SER A 396 11.05 1.52 2.44
C SER A 396 9.58 1.37 2.79
N ASN A 397 9.25 0.82 3.95
CA ASN A 397 7.86 0.72 4.40
C ASN A 397 7.40 2.08 4.94
N VAL A 398 7.07 2.99 4.03
CA VAL A 398 6.64 4.36 4.32
C VAL A 398 5.37 4.35 5.17
N TYR A 399 4.45 3.41 4.90
CA TYR A 399 3.22 3.26 5.67
C TYR A 399 3.51 2.97 7.15
N ALA A 400 4.36 1.98 7.44
CA ALA A 400 4.73 1.67 8.82
C ALA A 400 5.44 2.86 9.49
N ILE A 401 6.34 3.55 8.79
CA ILE A 401 7.02 4.75 9.32
C ILE A 401 6.01 5.86 9.66
N HIS A 402 5.03 6.10 8.79
CA HIS A 402 4.02 7.15 8.99
C HIS A 402 2.96 6.77 10.03
N HIS A 403 2.81 5.48 10.35
CA HIS A 403 1.82 4.95 11.29
C HIS A 403 2.44 4.28 12.54
N ASP A 404 3.72 4.54 12.82
CA ASP A 404 4.40 4.03 14.01
C ASP A 404 4.04 4.88 15.24
N SER A 405 3.34 4.29 16.21
CA SER A 405 2.98 4.97 17.46
C SER A 405 4.19 5.37 18.30
N ASN A 406 5.35 4.72 18.15
CA ASN A 406 6.58 5.14 18.82
C ASN A 406 7.15 6.45 18.26
N ILE A 407 6.82 6.77 16.99
CA ILE A 407 7.27 8.00 16.32
C ILE A 407 6.21 9.11 16.48
N TRP A 408 4.94 8.76 16.30
CA TRP A 408 3.85 9.73 16.17
C TRP A 408 2.94 9.81 17.41
N GLY A 409 3.10 8.94 18.40
CA GLY A 409 2.25 8.85 19.59
C GLY A 409 1.03 7.93 19.40
N ASP A 410 0.30 7.67 20.49
CA ASP A 410 -0.83 6.74 20.50
C ASP A 410 -2.01 7.19 19.63
N ASP A 411 -2.12 8.51 19.41
CA ASP A 411 -3.12 9.13 18.54
C ASP A 411 -2.74 9.07 17.05
N VAL A 412 -1.78 8.24 16.64
CA VAL A 412 -1.18 8.19 15.27
C VAL A 412 -2.19 8.10 14.12
N ASN A 413 -3.36 7.52 14.32
CA ASN A 413 -4.40 7.40 13.29
C ASN A 413 -5.36 8.60 13.27
N ASN A 414 -5.27 9.52 14.22
CA ASN A 414 -6.06 10.75 14.26
C ASN A 414 -5.43 11.78 13.33
N PHE A 415 -6.27 12.45 12.54
CA PHE A 415 -5.86 13.57 11.70
C PHE A 415 -5.59 14.80 12.56
N ARG A 416 -4.32 15.04 12.89
CA ARG A 416 -3.89 16.09 13.80
C ARG A 416 -2.78 16.96 13.19
N PRO A 417 -3.13 18.04 12.47
CA PRO A 417 -2.17 18.98 11.90
C PRO A 417 -1.16 19.53 12.91
N GLU A 418 -1.55 19.66 14.18
CA GLU A 418 -0.71 20.19 15.25
C GLU A 418 0.62 19.42 15.45
N ARG A 419 0.76 18.19 14.91
CA ARG A 419 2.03 17.45 14.87
C ARG A 419 3.13 18.19 14.11
N PHE A 420 2.75 19.02 13.16
CA PHE A 420 3.66 19.76 12.29
C PHE A 420 3.72 21.25 12.65
N LEU A 421 3.32 21.63 13.87
CA LEU A 421 3.42 23.01 14.35
C LEU A 421 4.42 23.10 15.49
N SER A 422 5.34 24.05 15.38
CA SER A 422 6.27 24.42 16.45
C SER A 422 6.45 25.94 16.43
N GLU A 423 6.20 26.60 17.56
CA GLU A 423 6.33 28.07 17.70
C GLU A 423 5.63 28.83 16.56
N ASP A 424 4.38 28.48 16.29
CA ASP A 424 3.55 29.07 15.21
C ASP A 424 4.12 28.94 13.79
N ARG A 425 5.05 28.00 13.57
CA ARG A 425 5.58 27.68 12.24
C ARG A 425 5.32 26.23 11.88
N ALA A 426 5.08 25.98 10.60
CA ALA A 426 5.06 24.63 10.07
C ALA A 426 6.47 24.01 10.15
N GLN A 427 6.60 22.88 10.82
CA GLN A 427 7.85 22.14 10.95
C GLN A 427 7.71 20.75 10.33
N LYS A 428 8.54 20.46 9.33
CA LYS A 428 8.64 19.11 8.79
C LYS A 428 9.45 18.21 9.72
N LEU A 429 8.86 17.08 10.11
CA LEU A 429 9.55 16.02 10.84
C LEU A 429 10.32 15.10 9.89
N ASN A 430 11.49 14.60 10.34
CA ASN A 430 12.34 13.69 9.56
C ASN A 430 11.64 12.37 9.20
N ALA A 431 10.69 11.92 10.03
CA ALA A 431 9.90 10.72 9.77
C ALA A 431 8.86 10.91 8.66
N LEU A 432 8.54 12.15 8.26
CA LEU A 432 7.65 12.41 7.13
C LEU A 432 8.41 12.25 5.80
N MET A 433 8.21 11.11 5.14
CA MET A 433 8.89 10.77 3.87
C MET A 433 7.95 10.27 2.74
N PRO A 434 6.84 10.99 2.45
CA PRO A 434 5.91 10.67 1.36
C PRO A 434 6.58 10.72 -0.03
N PHE A 435 7.70 11.44 -0.14
CA PHE A 435 8.47 11.62 -1.38
C PHE A 435 9.76 10.79 -1.41
N SER A 436 9.91 9.79 -0.53
CA SER A 436 11.14 9.03 -0.32
C SER A 436 12.34 9.92 0.11
N ALA A 437 13.55 9.36 0.08
CA ALA A 437 14.79 10.01 0.53
C ALA A 437 15.97 9.78 -0.42
N GLY A 438 17.07 10.51 -0.24
CA GLY A 438 18.33 10.29 -0.96
C GLY A 438 18.30 10.57 -2.47
N LYS A 439 19.19 9.93 -3.24
CA LYS A 439 19.46 10.32 -4.65
C LYS A 439 18.27 10.14 -5.62
N ARG A 440 17.41 9.15 -5.33
CA ARG A 440 16.17 8.84 -6.09
C ARG A 440 14.90 9.44 -5.45
N LYS A 441 15.04 10.43 -4.57
CA LYS A 441 13.90 11.19 -4.02
C LYS A 441 12.98 11.70 -5.13
N CYS A 442 11.68 11.82 -4.87
CA CYS A 442 10.69 12.24 -5.87
C CYS A 442 11.16 13.50 -6.62
N ILE A 443 11.09 13.47 -7.96
CA ILE A 443 11.47 14.60 -8.79
C ILE A 443 10.43 15.73 -8.73
N GLY A 444 9.16 15.38 -8.51
CA GLY A 444 8.02 16.30 -8.47
C GLY A 444 7.64 16.77 -7.06
N GLU A 445 8.48 16.59 -6.04
CA GLU A 445 8.12 16.96 -4.65
C GLU A 445 7.69 18.42 -4.52
N SER A 446 8.41 19.37 -5.14
CA SER A 446 8.06 20.79 -5.06
C SER A 446 6.70 21.04 -5.69
N LEU A 447 6.54 20.60 -6.95
CA LEU A 447 5.29 20.75 -7.70
C LEU A 447 4.11 20.13 -6.95
N ALA A 448 4.24 18.91 -6.45
CA ALA A 448 3.18 18.23 -5.71
C ALA A 448 2.77 19.01 -4.44
N LYS A 449 3.75 19.48 -3.65
CA LYS A 449 3.45 20.27 -2.45
C LYS A 449 2.77 21.59 -2.77
N ASP A 450 3.23 22.27 -3.82
CA ASP A 450 2.65 23.55 -4.23
C ASP A 450 1.22 23.35 -4.75
N THR A 451 0.99 22.32 -5.57
CA THR A 451 -0.36 21.91 -6.02
C THR A 451 -1.27 21.58 -4.85
N ILE A 452 -0.85 20.69 -3.95
CA ILE A 452 -1.70 20.25 -2.83
C ILE A 452 -2.02 21.43 -1.91
N PHE A 453 -1.02 22.26 -1.59
CA PHE A 453 -1.20 23.44 -0.75
C PHE A 453 -2.19 24.44 -1.38
N LEU A 454 -1.96 24.84 -2.63
CA LEU A 454 -2.80 25.83 -3.30
C LEU A 454 -4.25 25.35 -3.41
N PHE A 455 -4.46 24.08 -3.75
CA PHE A 455 -5.82 23.53 -3.86
C PHE A 455 -6.52 23.48 -2.51
N ILE A 456 -5.86 22.98 -1.46
CA ILE A 456 -6.45 22.96 -0.10
C ILE A 456 -6.79 24.38 0.35
N ALA A 457 -5.82 25.30 0.27
CA ALA A 457 -6.00 26.67 0.76
C ALA A 457 -7.11 27.42 0.01
N ASN A 458 -7.16 27.32 -1.32
CA ASN A 458 -8.16 28.01 -2.14
C ASN A 458 -9.58 27.44 -1.99
N ILE A 459 -9.71 26.14 -1.69
CA ILE A 459 -11.02 25.54 -1.37
C ILE A 459 -11.46 26.01 0.01
N LEU A 460 -10.59 25.88 1.03
CA LEU A 460 -10.92 26.25 2.40
C LEU A 460 -11.25 27.74 2.54
N GLN A 461 -10.59 28.60 1.77
CA GLN A 461 -10.88 30.04 1.77
C GLN A 461 -12.34 30.37 1.42
N LYS A 462 -13.02 29.53 0.63
CA LYS A 462 -14.35 29.83 0.08
C LYS A 462 -15.47 28.91 0.53
N PHE A 463 -15.15 27.68 0.94
CA PHE A 463 -16.15 26.64 1.14
C PHE A 463 -16.01 25.97 2.51
N ASN A 464 -17.18 25.61 3.06
CA ASN A 464 -17.29 24.55 4.05
C ASN A 464 -17.55 23.23 3.33
N ILE A 465 -16.78 22.20 3.68
CA ILE A 465 -16.87 20.86 3.14
C ILE A 465 -17.51 19.98 4.22
N ASP A 466 -18.77 19.62 4.00
CA ASP A 466 -19.54 18.77 4.90
C ASP A 466 -19.63 17.33 4.35
N PRO A 467 -19.69 16.31 5.23
CA PRO A 467 -19.97 14.94 4.81
C PRO A 467 -21.40 14.84 4.23
N ASP A 468 -21.59 14.05 3.17
CA ASP A 468 -22.93 13.73 2.68
C ASP A 468 -23.67 12.87 3.73
N PRO A 469 -24.80 13.34 4.30
CA PRO A 469 -25.50 12.61 5.36
C PRO A 469 -26.07 11.25 4.90
N ASP A 470 -26.24 11.05 3.58
CA ASP A 470 -26.68 9.77 3.02
C ASP A 470 -25.51 8.83 2.68
N CYS A 471 -24.27 9.32 2.76
CA CYS A 471 -23.07 8.53 2.51
C CYS A 471 -22.64 7.86 3.83
N PRO A 472 -22.40 6.53 3.86
CA PRO A 472 -21.89 5.88 5.06
C PRO A 472 -20.57 6.51 5.47
N VAL A 473 -20.38 6.68 6.79
CA VAL A 473 -19.10 7.16 7.34
C VAL A 473 -18.00 6.24 6.83
N VAL A 474 -17.11 6.81 6.02
CA VAL A 474 -15.93 6.09 5.53
C VAL A 474 -14.99 5.94 6.73
N ASP A 475 -14.79 4.72 7.21
CA ASP A 475 -13.81 4.48 8.26
C ASP A 475 -12.41 4.84 7.74
N ILE A 476 -11.86 5.94 8.25
CA ILE A 476 -10.50 6.40 7.94
C ILE A 476 -9.46 5.61 8.71
N LYS A 477 -9.87 4.80 9.71
CA LYS A 477 -8.98 3.81 10.31
C LYS A 477 -8.75 2.73 9.25
N PRO A 478 -7.50 2.28 9.05
CA PRO A 478 -7.22 1.21 8.10
C PRO A 478 -8.13 0.02 8.40
N LEU A 479 -8.94 -0.38 7.40
CA LEU A 479 -9.90 -1.48 7.47
C LEU A 479 -9.34 -2.64 8.30
N SER A 480 -9.88 -2.78 9.50
CA SER A 480 -9.50 -3.79 10.49
C SER A 480 -10.07 -5.16 10.13
N GLY A 481 -9.98 -5.60 8.88
CA GLY A 481 -10.63 -6.84 8.45
C GLY A 481 -12.14 -6.87 8.77
N LEU A 482 -12.72 -8.06 8.93
CA LEU A 482 -14.06 -8.23 9.48
C LEU A 482 -13.91 -8.64 10.95
N PRO A 483 -13.72 -7.69 11.89
CA PRO A 483 -13.30 -8.00 13.26
C PRO A 483 -14.31 -8.91 13.96
N TYR A 484 -15.60 -8.68 13.73
CA TYR A 484 -16.67 -9.52 14.28
C TYR A 484 -16.66 -10.95 13.71
N THR A 485 -16.38 -11.11 12.41
CA THR A 485 -16.23 -12.42 11.78
C THR A 485 -14.99 -13.16 12.30
N GLU A 486 -13.89 -12.45 12.51
CA GLU A 486 -12.68 -13.01 13.11
C GLU A 486 -12.92 -13.41 14.57
N ALA A 487 -13.64 -12.59 15.33
CA ALA A 487 -14.08 -12.89 16.69
C ALA A 487 -14.98 -14.13 16.75
N ILE A 488 -15.91 -14.32 15.79
CA ILE A 488 -16.72 -15.55 15.65
C ILE A 488 -15.82 -16.78 15.50
N VAL A 489 -14.77 -16.70 14.67
CA VAL A 489 -13.82 -17.82 14.47
C VAL A 489 -13.05 -18.13 15.75
N LEU A 490 -12.55 -17.10 16.44
CA LEU A 490 -11.80 -17.26 17.69
C LEU A 490 -12.67 -17.86 18.81
N GLU A 491 -13.91 -17.38 18.95
CA GLU A 491 -14.87 -17.91 19.92
C GLU A 491 -15.31 -19.34 19.60
N THR A 492 -15.45 -19.67 18.32
CA THR A 492 -15.70 -21.05 17.88
C THR A 492 -14.55 -21.97 18.29
N LEU A 493 -13.30 -21.55 18.06
CA LEU A 493 -12.11 -22.33 18.43
C LEU A 493 -11.93 -22.47 19.95
N ARG A 494 -12.35 -21.45 20.72
CA ARG A 494 -12.36 -21.50 22.19
C ARG A 494 -13.33 -22.56 22.69
N LEU A 495 -14.61 -22.43 22.33
CA LEU A 495 -15.70 -23.30 22.82
C LEU A 495 -15.62 -24.72 22.28
N SER A 496 -15.20 -24.88 21.03
CA SER A 496 -15.09 -26.17 20.35
C SER A 496 -13.63 -26.47 20.07
N SER A 497 -12.85 -26.63 21.14
CA SER A 497 -11.45 -27.07 21.04
C SER A 497 -11.39 -28.43 20.35
N ILE A 498 -10.90 -28.44 19.11
CA ILE A 498 -10.86 -29.62 18.24
C ILE A 498 -10.25 -30.82 18.98
N ILE A 499 -9.20 -30.56 19.76
CA ILE A 499 -8.59 -31.53 20.66
C ILE A 499 -8.80 -31.02 22.10
N ALA A 500 -9.78 -31.57 22.81
CA ALA A 500 -10.10 -31.18 24.20
C ALA A 500 -8.95 -31.49 25.18
N ILE A 501 -8.15 -32.53 24.88
CA ILE A 501 -7.02 -32.98 25.69
C ILE A 501 -5.76 -32.88 24.84
N GLY A 502 -4.88 -31.93 25.16
CA GLY A 502 -3.67 -31.66 24.38
C GLY A 502 -2.80 -32.90 24.16
N VAL A 503 -2.05 -32.90 23.06
CA VAL A 503 -1.18 -34.03 22.70
C VAL A 503 -0.21 -34.31 23.87
N PRO A 504 -0.02 -35.57 24.29
CA PRO A 504 0.87 -35.89 25.39
C PRO A 504 2.33 -35.49 25.11
N HIS A 505 2.98 -34.82 26.06
CA HIS A 505 4.37 -34.38 25.98
C HIS A 505 5.23 -35.13 26.99
N ARG A 506 6.40 -35.63 26.59
CA ARG A 506 7.34 -36.30 27.50
C ARG A 506 8.41 -35.32 27.99
N MET A 507 8.66 -35.32 29.29
CA MET A 507 9.76 -34.60 29.91
C MET A 507 11.10 -35.23 29.53
N LEU A 508 12.01 -34.46 28.94
CA LEU A 508 13.33 -34.96 28.50
C LEU A 508 14.39 -34.88 29.61
N VAL A 509 14.14 -34.04 30.61
CA VAL A 509 15.02 -33.78 31.76
C VAL A 509 14.16 -33.49 32.99
N ASP A 510 14.73 -33.74 34.17
CA ASP A 510 14.11 -33.34 35.43
C ASP A 510 13.90 -31.82 35.45
N THR A 511 12.68 -31.38 35.79
CA THR A 511 12.30 -29.96 35.74
C THR A 511 11.48 -29.61 36.97
N VAL A 512 11.76 -28.45 37.60
CA VAL A 512 10.88 -27.87 38.63
C VAL A 512 10.02 -26.80 37.98
N PHE A 513 8.70 -26.98 37.98
CA PHE A 513 7.73 -26.05 37.38
C PHE A 513 6.80 -25.52 38.48
N HIS A 514 6.85 -24.21 38.74
CA HIS A 514 6.08 -23.55 39.82
C HIS A 514 6.15 -24.27 41.17
N GLY A 515 7.34 -24.78 41.54
CA GLY A 515 7.55 -25.50 42.80
C GLY A 515 7.19 -26.99 42.75
N HIS A 516 6.64 -27.50 41.64
CA HIS A 516 6.37 -28.92 41.44
C HIS A 516 7.53 -29.60 40.71
N PHE A 517 8.04 -30.70 41.27
CA PHE A 517 9.06 -31.52 40.63
C PHE A 517 8.44 -32.46 39.58
N LEU A 518 8.92 -32.35 38.35
CA LEU A 518 8.51 -33.15 37.20
C LEU A 518 9.72 -33.97 36.74
N PRO A 519 9.78 -35.27 37.05
CA PRO A 519 10.92 -36.09 36.69
C PRO A 519 10.98 -36.31 35.17
N LYS A 520 12.19 -36.59 34.70
CA LYS A 520 12.44 -37.09 33.35
C LYS A 520 11.54 -38.28 33.05
N ASP A 521 11.12 -38.38 31.79
CA ASP A 521 10.23 -39.41 31.24
C ASP A 521 8.76 -39.37 31.66
N VAL A 522 8.35 -38.48 32.59
CA VAL A 522 6.92 -38.22 32.85
C VAL A 522 6.23 -37.63 31.61
N ILE A 523 4.99 -38.06 31.40
CA ILE A 523 4.11 -37.54 30.35
C ILE A 523 3.19 -36.48 30.95
N ILE A 524 3.19 -35.29 30.34
CA ILE A 524 2.33 -34.17 30.66
C ILE A 524 1.26 -34.05 29.58
N ILE A 525 0.03 -33.86 30.03
CA ILE A 525 -1.14 -33.64 29.19
C ILE A 525 -1.83 -32.38 29.70
N PHE A 526 -2.20 -31.48 28.80
CA PHE A 526 -2.89 -30.23 29.15
C PHE A 526 -4.37 -30.37 28.84
N ASN A 527 -5.22 -30.00 29.79
CA ASN A 527 -6.66 -29.99 29.59
C ASN A 527 -7.08 -28.66 28.93
N LEU A 528 -7.02 -28.62 27.59
CA LEU A 528 -7.36 -27.43 26.81
C LEU A 528 -8.83 -27.02 27.00
N HIS A 529 -9.72 -28.00 27.15
CA HIS A 529 -11.12 -27.73 27.46
C HIS A 529 -11.28 -27.01 28.80
N ALA A 530 -10.62 -27.47 29.86
CA ALA A 530 -10.68 -26.78 31.16
C ALA A 530 -10.10 -25.36 31.09
N ILE A 531 -9.01 -25.14 30.34
CA ILE A 531 -8.40 -23.81 30.16
C ILE A 531 -9.37 -22.87 29.44
N HIS A 532 -9.95 -23.30 28.31
CA HIS A 532 -10.79 -22.44 27.50
C HIS A 532 -12.17 -22.18 28.12
N HIS A 533 -12.62 -23.01 29.06
CA HIS A 533 -13.89 -22.87 29.78
C HIS A 533 -13.73 -22.41 31.24
N ASP A 534 -12.52 -22.02 31.68
CA ASP A 534 -12.28 -21.57 33.05
C ASP A 534 -13.03 -20.25 33.32
N PRO A 535 -13.97 -20.19 34.29
CA PRO A 535 -14.67 -18.96 34.64
C PRO A 535 -13.76 -17.83 35.14
N LYS A 536 -12.55 -18.13 35.61
CA LYS A 536 -11.55 -17.13 36.00
C LYS A 536 -10.95 -16.40 34.78
N ILE A 537 -10.97 -17.03 33.62
CA ILE A 537 -10.43 -16.52 32.36
C ILE A 537 -11.56 -16.00 31.47
N GLY A 538 -12.64 -16.78 31.35
CA GLY A 538 -13.79 -16.52 30.49
C GLY A 538 -14.99 -15.85 31.17
N GLY A 539 -14.90 -15.48 32.45
CA GLY A 539 -16.03 -14.89 33.20
C GLY A 539 -17.18 -15.87 33.49
N GLN A 540 -18.28 -15.36 34.06
CA GLN A 540 -19.45 -16.20 34.40
C GLN A 540 -20.14 -16.81 33.16
N ASP A 541 -19.93 -16.21 32.00
CA ASP A 541 -20.45 -16.64 30.70
C ASP A 541 -19.42 -17.46 29.89
N ALA A 542 -18.40 -18.05 30.53
CA ALA A 542 -17.34 -18.81 29.85
C ALA A 542 -17.86 -19.94 28.95
N ASN A 543 -19.05 -20.49 29.23
CA ASN A 543 -19.66 -21.55 28.42
C ASN A 543 -20.62 -21.04 27.33
N SER A 544 -20.82 -19.74 27.23
CA SER A 544 -21.69 -19.11 26.23
C SER A 544 -20.88 -18.69 25.00
N PHE A 545 -21.48 -18.84 23.82
CA PHE A 545 -20.91 -18.35 22.57
C PHE A 545 -21.06 -16.83 22.48
N ARG A 546 -19.95 -16.11 22.72
CA ARG A 546 -19.91 -14.65 22.78
C ARG A 546 -18.67 -14.09 22.07
N PRO A 547 -18.74 -13.86 20.74
CA PRO A 547 -17.63 -13.28 19.96
C PRO A 547 -17.09 -11.97 20.53
N GLU A 548 -17.94 -11.15 21.15
CA GLU A 548 -17.58 -9.84 21.72
C GLU A 548 -16.44 -9.92 22.75
N ARG A 549 -16.19 -11.10 23.33
CA ARG A 549 -15.04 -11.34 24.22
C ARG A 549 -13.68 -11.11 23.53
N PHE A 550 -13.65 -11.27 22.22
CA PHE A 550 -12.46 -11.03 21.40
C PHE A 550 -12.50 -9.69 20.71
N LEU A 551 -13.40 -8.77 21.08
CA LEU A 551 -13.48 -7.45 20.49
C LEU A 551 -13.06 -6.36 21.49
N SER A 552 -12.55 -5.25 20.96
CA SER A 552 -12.42 -4.01 21.72
C SER A 552 -13.78 -3.48 22.17
N GLU A 553 -13.80 -2.57 23.14
CA GLU A 553 -15.03 -1.94 23.64
C GLU A 553 -15.86 -1.25 22.54
N ASP A 554 -15.20 -0.77 21.47
CA ASP A 554 -15.85 -0.16 20.30
C ASP A 554 -16.13 -1.15 19.17
N GLU A 555 -15.88 -2.45 19.38
CA GLU A 555 -16.07 -3.56 18.44
C GLU A 555 -15.30 -3.44 17.10
N THR A 556 -14.36 -2.50 17.00
CA THR A 556 -13.63 -2.22 15.75
C THR A 556 -12.40 -3.10 15.51
N ARG A 557 -11.90 -3.78 16.54
CA ARG A 557 -10.69 -4.62 16.43
C ARG A 557 -10.79 -5.87 17.28
N VAL A 558 -10.10 -6.91 16.83
CA VAL A 558 -9.93 -8.13 17.61
C VAL A 558 -8.86 -7.93 18.68
N ILE A 559 -9.17 -8.29 19.93
CA ILE A 559 -8.24 -8.33 21.06
C ILE A 559 -7.68 -9.74 21.27
N SER A 560 -6.38 -9.83 21.58
CA SER A 560 -5.71 -11.11 21.82
C SER A 560 -6.01 -11.64 23.22
N ASN A 561 -6.33 -12.92 23.31
CA ASN A 561 -6.45 -13.64 24.59
C ASN A 561 -5.33 -14.68 24.67
N GLU A 562 -4.40 -14.50 25.61
CA GLU A 562 -3.25 -15.41 25.79
C GLU A 562 -3.66 -16.83 26.20
N ALA A 563 -4.84 -16.98 26.82
CA ALA A 563 -5.37 -18.28 27.18
C ALA A 563 -5.98 -19.04 25.99
N LEU A 564 -6.20 -18.39 24.85
CA LEU A 564 -6.72 -19.03 23.64
C LEU A 564 -5.59 -19.77 22.91
N VAL A 565 -5.44 -21.07 23.19
CA VAL A 565 -4.42 -21.95 22.59
C VAL A 565 -5.02 -23.18 21.91
N PRO A 566 -6.00 -23.03 20.99
CA PRO A 566 -6.70 -24.15 20.33
C PRO A 566 -5.77 -25.03 19.48
N PHE A 567 -4.61 -24.49 19.13
CA PHE A 567 -3.57 -25.14 18.34
C PHE A 567 -2.25 -25.33 19.12
N SER A 568 -2.32 -25.29 20.45
CA SER A 568 -1.17 -25.25 21.36
C SER A 568 -0.26 -24.02 21.13
N THR A 569 0.85 -23.93 21.86
CA THR A 569 1.81 -22.83 21.77
C THR A 569 3.25 -23.36 21.79
N GLY A 570 4.23 -22.50 21.51
CA GLY A 570 5.66 -22.81 21.53
C GLY A 570 6.15 -23.64 20.34
N ARG A 571 7.29 -24.33 20.50
CA ARG A 571 8.01 -25.04 19.41
C ARG A 571 7.23 -26.22 18.80
N ARG A 572 6.14 -26.65 19.44
CA ARG A 572 5.26 -27.75 19.00
C ARG A 572 3.85 -27.27 18.63
N GLN A 573 3.63 -25.95 18.48
CA GLN A 573 2.37 -25.40 17.98
C GLN A 573 2.00 -26.01 16.62
N CYS A 574 0.71 -26.22 16.40
CA CYS A 574 0.21 -26.78 15.15
C CYS A 574 0.60 -25.88 13.97
N ILE A 575 1.28 -26.46 12.98
CA ILE A 575 1.66 -25.80 11.73
C ILE A 575 0.44 -25.34 10.91
N GLY A 576 -0.73 -25.93 11.17
CA GLY A 576 -2.00 -25.60 10.51
C GLY A 576 -2.79 -24.47 11.15
N ASP A 577 -2.34 -23.85 12.26
CA ASP A 577 -3.09 -22.82 13.00
C ASP A 577 -3.56 -21.67 12.10
N SER A 578 -2.62 -21.01 11.41
CA SER A 578 -2.93 -19.90 10.51
C SER A 578 -3.88 -20.33 9.40
N LEU A 579 -3.57 -21.45 8.73
CA LEU A 579 -4.37 -21.96 7.61
C LEU A 579 -5.81 -22.29 8.05
N ALA A 580 -5.99 -22.90 9.23
CA ALA A 580 -7.29 -23.26 9.76
C ALA A 580 -8.12 -22.00 10.08
N LYS A 581 -7.55 -21.04 10.82
CA LYS A 581 -8.22 -19.76 11.11
C LYS A 581 -8.60 -19.01 9.83
N ASP A 582 -7.67 -18.96 8.88
CA ASP A 582 -7.87 -18.28 7.60
C ASP A 582 -8.96 -18.94 6.76
N THR A 583 -9.01 -20.27 6.75
CA THR A 583 -10.01 -21.06 6.02
C THR A 583 -11.39 -20.90 6.66
N MET A 584 -11.48 -21.07 7.98
CA MET A 584 -12.72 -20.86 8.73
C MET A 584 -13.28 -19.45 8.51
N PHE A 585 -12.43 -18.43 8.57
CA PHE A 585 -12.83 -17.06 8.28
C PHE A 585 -13.47 -16.91 6.89
N LEU A 586 -12.87 -17.47 5.84
CA LEU A 586 -13.42 -17.36 4.48
C LEU A 586 -14.77 -18.06 4.34
N PHE A 587 -14.91 -19.26 4.90
CA PHE A 587 -16.17 -19.99 4.86
C PHE A 587 -17.26 -19.27 5.65
N VAL A 588 -16.97 -18.83 6.87
CA VAL A 588 -17.91 -18.09 7.71
C VAL A 588 -18.31 -16.78 7.02
N ALA A 589 -17.34 -15.98 6.55
CA ALA A 589 -17.63 -14.74 5.83
C ALA A 589 -18.50 -14.98 4.60
N SER A 590 -18.17 -16.00 3.79
CA SER A 590 -18.88 -16.32 2.55
C SER A 590 -20.31 -16.79 2.81
N ILE A 591 -20.52 -17.60 3.86
CA ILE A 591 -21.84 -18.07 4.27
C ILE A 591 -22.66 -16.90 4.79
N LEU A 592 -22.15 -16.12 5.75
CA LEU A 592 -22.87 -15.02 6.39
C LEU A 592 -23.14 -13.83 5.44
N GLN A 593 -22.37 -13.70 4.36
CA GLN A 593 -22.63 -12.72 3.32
C GLN A 593 -23.92 -13.04 2.55
N LYS A 594 -24.18 -14.31 2.26
CA LYS A 594 -25.29 -14.73 1.40
C LYS A 594 -26.49 -15.26 2.16
N PHE A 595 -26.25 -15.79 3.36
CA PHE A 595 -27.21 -16.59 4.07
C PHE A 595 -27.36 -16.22 5.54
N SER A 596 -28.58 -16.31 6.03
CA SER A 596 -28.90 -16.40 7.46
C SER A 596 -29.04 -17.88 7.83
N ILE A 597 -28.27 -18.32 8.82
CA ILE A 597 -28.38 -19.67 9.40
C ILE A 597 -29.38 -19.60 10.56
N LEU A 598 -30.44 -20.40 10.48
CA LEU A 598 -31.52 -20.45 11.46
C LEU A 598 -31.63 -21.85 12.04
N GLN A 599 -32.16 -21.95 13.26
CA GLN A 599 -32.53 -23.23 13.84
C GLN A 599 -33.65 -23.87 13.02
N ASP A 600 -33.63 -25.20 12.95
CA ASP A 600 -34.76 -25.97 12.43
C ASP A 600 -35.98 -25.77 13.35
N PRO A 601 -37.11 -25.23 12.85
CA PRO A 601 -38.32 -25.06 13.65
C PRO A 601 -38.88 -26.37 14.21
N GLU A 602 -38.62 -27.50 13.57
CA GLU A 602 -39.10 -28.82 14.00
C GLU A 602 -38.16 -29.48 15.01
N THR A 603 -36.86 -29.17 14.96
CA THR A 603 -35.83 -29.70 15.86
C THR A 603 -34.89 -28.61 16.40
N PRO A 604 -35.40 -27.63 17.18
CA PRO A 604 -34.58 -26.52 17.67
C PRO A 604 -33.53 -27.01 18.68
N VAL A 605 -32.30 -26.55 18.50
CA VAL A 605 -31.16 -26.89 19.38
C VAL A 605 -30.91 -25.74 20.35
N PHE A 606 -31.07 -26.02 21.64
CA PHE A 606 -30.94 -25.01 22.71
C PHE A 606 -29.60 -25.06 23.44
N ASN A 607 -28.76 -26.07 23.18
CA ASN A 607 -27.47 -26.25 23.83
C ASN A 607 -26.39 -26.80 22.86
N VAL A 608 -25.13 -26.45 23.12
CA VAL A 608 -23.98 -26.93 22.32
C VAL A 608 -23.49 -28.24 22.93
N GLU A 609 -24.26 -29.31 22.75
CA GLU A 609 -23.84 -30.65 23.20
C GLU A 609 -22.88 -31.29 22.20
N THR A 610 -21.79 -31.86 22.73
CA THR A 610 -20.75 -32.50 21.93
C THR A 610 -20.64 -33.99 22.25
N THR A 611 -20.17 -34.76 21.28
CA THR A 611 -19.72 -36.14 21.46
C THR A 611 -18.21 -36.16 21.68
N PHE A 612 -17.79 -36.82 22.76
CA PHE A 612 -16.39 -36.94 23.12
C PHE A 612 -15.71 -38.02 22.27
N GLY A 613 -14.57 -37.68 21.66
CA GLY A 613 -13.73 -38.57 20.84
C GLY A 613 -12.31 -38.01 20.71
N MET A 614 -11.48 -38.57 19.83
CA MET A 614 -10.15 -38.01 19.51
C MET A 614 -10.25 -36.56 18.98
N VAL A 615 -11.37 -36.25 18.33
CA VAL A 615 -11.80 -34.90 17.97
C VAL A 615 -13.21 -34.70 18.53
N VAL A 616 -13.49 -33.50 19.06
CA VAL A 616 -14.83 -33.12 19.53
C VAL A 616 -15.74 -32.86 18.33
N GLN A 617 -16.92 -33.48 18.32
CA GLN A 617 -17.95 -33.25 17.30
C GLN A 617 -19.25 -32.79 17.95
N PRO A 618 -20.07 -31.95 17.29
CA PRO A 618 -21.42 -31.68 17.76
C PRO A 618 -22.27 -32.95 17.69
N LYS A 619 -23.25 -33.09 18.59
CA LYS A 619 -24.33 -34.07 18.39
C LYS A 619 -25.10 -33.76 17.10
N PRO A 620 -25.74 -34.76 16.46
CA PRO A 620 -26.53 -34.51 15.25
C PRO A 620 -27.56 -33.39 15.44
N PHE A 621 -27.58 -32.44 14.49
CA PHE A 621 -28.52 -31.32 14.49
C PHE A 621 -28.94 -30.96 13.05
N ASN A 622 -30.11 -30.33 12.92
CA ASN A 622 -30.57 -29.76 11.68
C ASN A 622 -30.56 -28.22 11.76
N PHE A 623 -30.41 -27.57 10.61
CA PHE A 623 -30.49 -26.12 10.49
C PHE A 623 -31.13 -25.75 9.16
N VAL A 624 -31.73 -24.56 9.12
CA VAL A 624 -32.33 -24.00 7.90
C VAL A 624 -31.51 -22.81 7.46
N VAL A 625 -31.31 -22.68 6.15
CA VAL A 625 -30.60 -21.56 5.56
C VAL A 625 -31.58 -20.70 4.79
N LYS A 626 -31.61 -19.39 5.06
CA LYS A 626 -32.37 -18.41 4.27
C LYS A 626 -31.43 -17.46 3.56
N LEU A 627 -31.76 -17.05 2.34
CA LEU A 627 -31.04 -15.96 1.68
C LEU A 627 -31.21 -14.67 2.51
N ARG A 628 -30.13 -13.92 2.65
CA ARG A 628 -30.16 -12.61 3.30
C ARG A 628 -30.85 -11.62 2.36
N ASN A 629 -31.96 -11.01 2.80
CA ASN A 629 -32.74 -10.05 2.00
C ASN A 629 -31.82 -8.92 1.50
N GLY A 630 -31.66 -8.81 0.18
CA GLY A 630 -30.75 -7.85 -0.48
C GLY A 630 -29.95 -8.42 -1.66
N VAL A 631 -29.89 -9.75 -1.80
CA VAL A 631 -29.32 -10.40 -3.00
C VAL A 631 -30.47 -10.83 -3.92
N ASN A 632 -31.09 -9.86 -4.59
CA ASN A 632 -31.90 -10.14 -5.77
C ASN A 632 -30.94 -10.32 -6.96
N GLY A 633 -30.98 -11.49 -7.60
CA GLY A 633 -30.52 -11.72 -8.99
C GLY A 633 -29.05 -11.48 -9.27
#